data_AF-A0A1V5M3A5-F1
#
_entry.id   AF-A0A1V5M3A5-F1
#
_cell.length_a   1.000
_cell.length_b   1.000
_cell.length_c   1.000
_cell.angle_alpha   90.00
_cell.angle_beta   90.00
_cell.angle_gamma   90.00
#
_symmetry.space_group_name_H-M   'P 1'
#
loop_
_entity.id
_entity.type
_entity.pdbx_description
1 polymer ?
#
loop_
_entity_poly.entity_id
_entity_poly.type
_entity_poly.pdbx_seq_one_letter_code
_entity_poly.pdbx_strand_id
1 'polypeptide(L)' 'MTRQEFEQWATAHGWTKDQWGHYHKGDRRFKLSKIAVRLEAKAGSAGWVRLRSGYFSRLRITDTGKLAGLTY' A
#
# COMPACT_ATOMS: atom_id res chain seq x y z
N MET A 1 1.04 8.65 9.47
CA MET A 1 0.94 9.45 8.22
C MET A 1 -0.52 9.63 7.84
N THR A 2 -0.82 10.62 6.99
CA THR A 2 -2.13 10.78 6.35
C THR A 2 -2.24 9.89 5.11
N ARG A 3 -3.45 9.77 4.55
CA ARG A 3 -3.66 9.08 3.27
C ARG A 3 -2.91 9.77 2.12
N GLN A 4 -2.94 11.10 2.07
CA GLN A 4 -2.30 11.86 1.00
C GLN A 4 -0.78 11.70 1.02
N GLU A 5 -0.16 11.69 2.21
CA GLU A 5 1.27 11.42 2.37
C GLU A 5 1.65 10.03 1.84
N PHE A 6 0.82 9.02 2.12
CA PHE A 6 1.02 7.68 1.55
C PHE A 6 0.91 7.68 0.03
N GLU A 7 -0.11 8.34 -0.53
CA GLU A 7 -0.34 8.42 -1.98
C GLU A 7 0.84 9.10 -2.72
N GLN A 8 1.41 10.15 -2.12
CA GLN A 8 2.62 10.81 -2.60
C GLN A 8 3.84 9.88 -2.53
N TRP A 9 4.06 9.22 -1.38
CA TRP A 9 5.15 8.26 -1.21
C TRP A 9 5.05 7.12 -2.23
N ALA A 10 3.86 6.55 -2.43
CA ALA A 10 3.64 5.45 -3.35
C ALA A 10 3.98 5.87 -4.80
N THR A 11 3.49 7.02 -5.23
CA THR A 11 3.81 7.59 -6.55
C THR A 11 5.33 7.79 -6.72
N ALA A 12 5.99 8.40 -5.72
CA ALA A 12 7.44 8.64 -5.74
C ALA A 12 8.26 7.34 -5.79
N HIS A 13 7.73 6.23 -5.30
CA HIS A 13 8.40 4.91 -5.31
C HIS A 13 8.00 4.02 -6.50
N GLY A 14 7.42 4.63 -7.53
CA GLY A 14 7.07 3.96 -8.79
C GLY A 14 5.87 3.01 -8.66
N TRP A 15 4.95 3.28 -7.73
CA TRP A 15 3.65 2.62 -7.73
C TRP A 15 2.66 3.39 -8.59
N THR A 16 1.86 2.66 -9.36
CA THR A 16 0.89 3.27 -10.29
C THR A 16 -0.52 3.15 -9.74
N LYS A 17 -1.25 4.27 -9.67
CA LYS A 17 -2.63 4.29 -9.21
C LYS A 17 -3.58 3.80 -10.30
N ASP A 18 -4.47 2.87 -9.97
CA ASP A 18 -5.54 2.41 -10.86
C ASP A 18 -6.82 3.27 -10.72
N GLN A 19 -7.81 3.03 -11.59
CA GLN A 19 -9.09 3.73 -11.58
C GLN A 19 -9.91 3.55 -10.29
N TRP A 20 -9.59 2.52 -9.49
CA TRP A 20 -10.23 2.26 -8.20
C TRP A 20 -9.43 2.85 -7.02
N GLY A 21 -8.32 3.53 -7.28
CA GLY A 21 -7.46 4.15 -6.29
C GLY A 21 -6.53 3.18 -5.56
N HIS A 22 -6.31 1.97 -6.08
CA HIS A 22 -5.25 1.08 -5.60
C HIS A 22 -3.93 1.38 -6.30
N TYR A 23 -2.82 1.13 -5.62
CA TYR A 23 -1.49 1.36 -6.15
C TYR A 23 -0.84 0.03 -6.51
N HIS A 24 -0.39 -0.15 -7.76
CA HIS A 24 0.18 -1.41 -8.25
C HIS A 24 1.67 -1.30 -8.53
N LYS A 25 2.38 -2.42 -8.33
CA LYS A 25 3.77 -2.61 -8.71
C LYS A 25 4.04 -4.10 -8.92
N GLY A 26 4.12 -4.53 -10.17
CA GLY A 26 4.27 -5.94 -10.54
C GLY A 26 3.08 -6.78 -10.08
N ASP A 27 3.35 -7.86 -9.34
CA ASP A 27 2.35 -8.76 -8.75
C ASP A 27 1.78 -8.27 -7.41
N ARG A 28 2.17 -7.07 -6.96
CA ARG A 28 1.71 -6.47 -5.70
C ARG A 28 0.78 -5.30 -5.94
N ARG A 29 -0.16 -5.10 -5.01
CA ARG A 29 -0.89 -3.84 -4.89
C ARG A 29 -1.05 -3.38 -3.45
N PHE A 30 -1.13 -2.07 -3.26
CA PHE A 30 -1.71 -1.47 -2.08
C PHE A 30 -3.18 -1.16 -2.30
N LYS A 31 -4.05 -1.80 -1.51
CA LYS A 31 -5.46 -1.46 -1.42
C LYS A 31 -5.68 -0.44 -0.30
N LEU A 32 -6.17 0.74 -0.67
CA LEU A 32 -6.44 1.83 0.27
C LEU A 32 -7.89 1.77 0.75
N SER A 33 -8.08 1.99 2.04
CA SER A 33 -9.38 2.26 2.65
C SER A 33 -9.37 3.66 3.25
N LYS A 34 -10.43 4.03 3.98
CA LYS A 34 -10.48 5.32 4.68
C LYS A 34 -9.37 5.48 5.74
N ILE A 35 -9.03 4.40 6.44
CA ILE A 35 -8.16 4.45 7.64
C ILE A 35 -6.91 3.58 7.56
N ALA A 36 -6.82 2.69 6.57
CA ALA A 36 -5.77 1.68 6.49
C ALA A 36 -5.36 1.36 5.06
N VAL A 37 -4.15 0.81 4.94
CA VAL A 37 -3.57 0.25 3.71
C VAL A 37 -3.40 -1.25 3.88
N ARG A 38 -3.65 -2.01 2.81
CA ARG A 38 -3.34 -3.44 2.72
C ARG A 38 -2.35 -3.68 1.60
N LEU A 39 -1.26 -4.38 1.89
CA LEU A 39 -0.39 -4.94 0.86
C LEU A 39 -0.97 -6.29 0.44
N GLU A 40 -1.28 -6.43 -0.84
CA GLU A 40 -1.86 -7.63 -1.43
C GLU A 40 -0.96 -8.16 -2.55
N ALA A 41 -1.04 -9.47 -2.81
CA ALA A 41 -0.35 -10.16 -3.89
C ALA A 41 -1.35 -10.81 -4.84
N LYS A 42 -1.03 -10.84 -6.13
CA LYS A 42 -1.82 -11.56 -7.12
C LYS A 42 -1.57 -13.07 -6.98
N ALA A 43 -2.62 -13.83 -6.70
CA ALA A 43 -2.58 -15.27 -6.41
C ALA A 43 -3.39 -16.07 -7.42
N GLY A 44 -3.06 -15.93 -8.72
CA GLY A 44 -3.72 -16.69 -9.79
C GLY A 44 -5.24 -16.53 -9.80
N SER A 45 -5.96 -17.66 -9.77
CA SER A 45 -7.43 -17.71 -9.75
C SER A 45 -8.06 -17.23 -8.43
N ALA A 46 -7.31 -17.20 -7.33
CA ALA A 46 -7.78 -16.70 -6.04
C ALA A 46 -7.84 -15.16 -5.97
N GLY A 47 -7.40 -14.45 -7.02
CA GLY A 47 -7.44 -13.00 -7.08
C GLY A 47 -6.32 -12.35 -6.26
N TRP A 48 -6.67 -11.45 -5.35
CA TRP A 48 -5.71 -10.69 -4.53
C TRP A 48 -5.74 -11.16 -3.08
N VAL A 49 -4.61 -11.60 -2.56
CA VAL A 49 -4.47 -12.11 -1.19
C VAL A 49 -3.72 -11.08 -0.34
N ARG A 50 -4.26 -10.77 0.84
CA ARG A 50 -3.63 -9.85 1.79
C ARG A 50 -2.38 -10.49 2.39
N LEU A 51 -1.25 -9.80 2.26
CA LEU A 51 0.00 -10.16 2.91
C LEU A 51 0.14 -9.46 4.26
N ARG A 52 -0.12 -8.15 4.27
CA ARG A 52 0.04 -7.28 5.45
C ARG A 52 -0.95 -6.12 5.39
N SER A 53 -1.19 -5.48 6.52
CA SER A 53 -1.99 -4.25 6.60
C SER A 53 -1.50 -3.31 7.70
N GLY A 54 -1.89 -2.05 7.62
CA GLY A 54 -1.56 -1.06 8.64
C GLY A 54 -2.49 0.14 8.57
N TYR A 55 -2.88 0.66 9.73
CA TYR A 55 -3.61 1.91 9.84
C TYR A 55 -2.70 3.09 9.48
N PHE A 56 -3.20 4.08 8.75
CA PHE A 56 -2.46 5.30 8.42
C PHE A 56 -1.84 5.97 9.67
N SER A 57 -2.55 5.94 10.80
CA SER A 57 -2.07 6.44 12.10
C SER A 57 -0.83 5.71 12.65
N ARG A 58 -0.54 4.50 12.17
CA ARG A 58 0.62 3.67 12.56
C ARG A 58 1.67 3.53 11.46
N LEU A 59 1.36 3.99 10.24
CA LEU A 59 2.30 3.99 9.12
C LEU A 59 3.26 5.18 9.23
N ARG A 60 4.52 4.92 8.93
CA ARG A 60 5.60 5.92 8.86
C ARG A 60 6.56 5.60 7.73
N ILE A 61 7.25 6.61 7.23
CA ILE A 61 8.39 6.43 6.32
C ILE A 61 9.66 6.40 7.19
N THR A 62 10.52 5.41 6.96
CA THR A 62 11.83 5.31 7.64
C THR A 62 12.81 6.33 7.07
N ASP A 63 13.93 6.53 7.77
CA ASP A 63 14.99 7.45 7.31
C ASP A 63 15.57 7.06 5.94
N THR A 64 15.43 5.78 5.56
CA THR A 64 15.81 5.25 4.24
C THR A 64 14.70 5.34 3.20
N GLY A 65 13.65 6.12 3.44
CA GLY A 65 12.52 6.29 2.52
C GLY A 65 11.58 5.08 2.40
N LYS A 66 11.70 4.05 3.25
CA LYS A 66 10.86 2.84 3.15
C LYS A 66 9.58 2.98 3.98
N LEU A 67 8.49 2.39 3.50
CA LEU A 67 7.26 2.29 4.29
C LEU A 67 7.41 1.27 5.41
N ALA A 68 7.12 1.69 6.65
CA ALA A 68 7.07 0.84 7.83
C ALA A 68 5.68 0.88 8.50
N GLY A 69 5.40 -0.12 9.35
CA GLY A 69 4.15 -0.22 10.12
C GLY A 69 3.09 -1.17 9.53
N LEU A 70 3.41 -1.88 8.45
CA LEU A 70 2.57 -2.97 7.93
C LEU A 70 2.79 -4.26 8.73
N THR A 71 1.74 -4.81 9.33
CA THR A 71 1.74 -6.05 10.11
C THR A 71 0.91 -7.14 9.44
N TYR A 72 1.09 -8.41 9.84
CA TYR A 72 0.24 -9.52 9.39
C TYR A 72 -1.17 -9.42 10.00
#